data_AF-A0A7C5NM08-F1
#
_entry.id   AF-A0A7C5NM08-F1
#
_cell.length_a   1.000
_cell.length_b   1.000
_cell.length_c   1.000
_cell.angle_alpha   90.00
_cell.angle_beta   90.00
_cell.angle_gamma   90.00
#
_symmetry.space_group_name_H-M   'P 1'
#
loop_
_entity.id
_entity.type
_entity.pdbx_description
1 polymer ?
#
loop_
_entity_poly.entity_id
_entity_poly.type
_entity_poly.pdbx_seq_one_letter_code
_entity_poly.pdbx_strand_id
1 'polypeptide(L)' 'MKVIFPTDEKMGFLSQRGAHFGKAKFYTMIELQNGEIVDVDTVVNPGHNNGACGNAVQHIMALQPDAMVVSGIGGSP' A
#
# COMPACT_ATOMS: atom_id res chain seq x y z
N MET A 1 -5.10 -12.30 -7.41
CA MET A 1 -4.17 -11.96 -6.32
C MET A 1 -4.04 -10.46 -6.26
N LYS A 2 -4.32 -9.83 -5.12
CA LYS A 2 -4.19 -8.38 -4.89
C LYS A 2 -2.96 -8.10 -4.06
N VAL A 3 -1.98 -7.41 -4.65
CA VAL A 3 -0.72 -7.04 -3.99
C VAL A 3 -0.68 -5.55 -3.75
N ILE A 4 -0.37 -5.14 -2.53
CA ILE A 4 -0.30 -3.72 -2.14
C ILE A 4 1.14 -3.27 -1.96
N PHE A 5 1.42 -2.09 -2.50
CA PHE A 5 2.71 -1.40 -2.42
C PHE A 5 2.51 -0.01 -1.82
N PRO A 6 3.17 0.34 -0.70
CA PRO A 6 3.23 1.72 -0.24
C PRO A 6 4.09 2.53 -1.22
N THR A 7 3.56 3.64 -1.75
CA THR A 7 4.21 4.45 -2.79
C THR A 7 4.21 5.92 -2.45
N ASP A 8 5.19 6.66 -2.98
CA ASP A 8 5.38 8.09 -2.69
C ASP A 8 4.71 9.02 -3.73
N GLU A 9 4.18 8.43 -4.81
CA GLU A 9 3.62 9.10 -5.98
C GLU A 9 2.31 8.43 -6.41
N LYS A 10 1.49 9.14 -7.21
CA LYS A 10 0.24 8.61 -7.76
C LYS A 10 0.37 8.30 -9.26
N MET A 11 1.30 7.40 -9.58
CA MET A 11 1.64 6.98 -10.96
C MET A 11 1.36 5.48 -11.18
N GLY A 12 0.49 4.88 -10.38
CA GLY A 12 0.15 3.47 -10.46
C GLY A 12 1.38 2.58 -10.20
N PHE A 13 1.58 1.55 -11.03
CA PHE A 13 2.69 0.60 -10.89
C PHE A 13 4.07 1.21 -11.22
N LEU A 14 4.10 2.40 -11.83
CA LEU A 14 5.33 3.14 -12.10
C LEU A 14 5.82 3.95 -10.89
N SER A 15 4.99 4.08 -9.85
CA SER A 15 5.34 4.85 -8.66
C SER A 15 6.51 4.24 -7.90
N GLN A 16 7.41 5.10 -7.42
CA GLN A 16 8.45 4.67 -6.52
C GLN A 16 7.86 4.17 -5.19
N ARG A 17 8.31 2.99 -4.75
CA ARG A 17 7.92 2.40 -3.47
C ARG A 17 8.49 3.24 -2.32
N GLY A 18 7.65 3.59 -1.37
CA GLY A 18 8.03 4.36 -0.19
C GLY A 18 9.03 3.62 0.69
N ALA A 19 9.96 4.36 1.29
CA ALA A 19 10.99 3.79 2.17
C ALA A 19 10.41 3.26 3.49
N HIS A 20 9.35 3.88 4.00
CA HIS A 20 8.68 3.50 5.25
C HIS A 20 7.19 3.33 5.03
N PHE A 21 6.68 2.16 5.40
CA PHE A 21 5.26 1.80 5.30
C PHE A 21 4.31 2.92 5.77
N GLY A 22 4.40 3.33 7.04
CA GLY A 22 3.45 4.28 7.63
C GLY A 22 3.60 5.73 7.15
N LYS A 23 4.66 6.05 6.38
CA LYS A 23 4.94 7.41 5.87
C LYS A 23 4.73 7.55 4.35
N ALA A 24 4.56 6.44 3.63
CA ALA A 24 4.23 6.48 2.21
C ALA A 24 2.95 7.28 1.99
N LYS A 25 2.81 7.97 0.86
CA LYS A 25 1.65 8.85 0.60
C LYS A 25 0.46 8.10 0.03
N PHE A 26 0.70 6.96 -0.61
CA PHE A 26 -0.30 6.18 -1.30
C PHE A 26 -0.12 4.68 -1.05
N TYR A 27 -1.19 3.94 -1.31
CA TYR A 27 -1.15 2.50 -1.52
C TYR A 27 -1.53 2.22 -2.97
N THR A 28 -0.57 1.70 -3.74
CA THR A 28 -0.81 1.18 -5.08
C THR A 28 -1.22 -0.28 -4.95
N MET A 29 -2.37 -0.63 -5.49
CA MET A 29 -2.87 -2.01 -5.59
C MET A 29 -2.62 -2.52 -6.99
N ILE A 30 -2.06 -3.71 -7.10
CA ILE A 30 -1.90 -4.44 -8.37
C ILE A 30 -2.69 -5.73 -8.24
N GLU A 31 -3.68 -5.90 -9.12
CA GLU A 31 -4.40 -7.16 -9.25
C GLU A 31 -3.78 -8.01 -10.34
N LEU A 32 -3.48 -9.26 -9.97
CA LEU A 32 -2.88 -10.26 -10.83
C LEU A 32 -3.87 -11.41 -11.07
N GLN A 33 -3.99 -11.84 -12.32
CA GLN A 33 -4.63 -13.10 -12.70
C GLN A 33 -3.68 -13.86 -13.63
N ASN A 34 -3.41 -15.14 -13.34
CA ASN A 34 -2.51 -15.99 -14.13
C ASN A 34 -1.11 -15.38 -14.40
N GLY A 35 -0.60 -14.56 -13.47
CA GLY A 35 0.70 -13.90 -13.59
C GLY A 35 0.69 -12.59 -14.37
N GLU A 36 -0.46 -12.17 -14.90
CA GLU A 36 -0.63 -10.92 -15.64
C GLU A 36 -1.33 -9.86 -14.78
N ILE A 37 -0.92 -8.59 -14.97
CA ILE A 37 -1.59 -7.45 -14.34
C ILE A 37 -2.92 -7.22 -15.06
N VAL A 38 -4.02 -7.35 -14.32
CA VAL A 38 -5.37 -7.10 -14.84
C VAL A 38 -5.95 -5.78 -14.36
N ASP A 39 -5.47 -5.24 -13.24
CA ASP A 39 -5.88 -3.93 -12.73
C ASP A 39 -4.77 -3.25 -11.91
N VAL A 40 -4.77 -1.92 -11.93
CA VAL A 40 -3.87 -1.07 -11.14
C VAL A 40 -4.66 0.12 -10.62
N ASP A 41 -4.79 0.19 -9.30
CA ASP A 41 -5.46 1.31 -8.63
C ASP A 41 -4.56 1.92 -7.55
N THR A 42 -4.87 3.14 -7.12
CA THR A 42 -4.09 3.87 -6.13
C THR A 42 -4.98 4.68 -5.21
N VAL A 43 -4.88 4.39 -3.91
CA VAL A 43 -5.58 5.13 -2.85
C VAL A 43 -4.60 5.93 -2.01
N VAL A 44 -5.09 7.01 -1.40
CA VAL A 44 -4.30 7.81 -0.46
C VAL A 44 -4.05 7.00 0.81
N ASN A 45 -2.80 6.99 1.28
CA ASN A 45 -2.50 6.49 2.60
C ASN A 45 -2.89 7.58 3.62
N PRO A 46 -3.85 7.33 4.54
CA PRO A 46 -4.22 8.29 5.57
C PRO A 46 -3.04 8.64 6.52
N GLY A 47 -1.99 7.80 6.54
CA GLY A 47 -0.76 8.03 7.28
C GLY A 47 -0.90 7.85 8.80
N HIS A 48 0.18 8.15 9.52
CA HIS A 48 0.29 8.08 10.99
C HIS A 48 0.10 9.45 11.68
N ASN A 49 -0.67 10.37 11.11
CA ASN A 49 -0.83 11.69 11.72
C ASN A 49 -1.68 11.62 13.01
N ASN A 50 -1.14 12.17 14.12
CA ASN A 50 -1.81 12.49 15.38
C ASN A 50 -2.68 11.39 16.04
N GLY A 51 -2.11 10.21 16.30
CA GLY A 51 -2.78 9.15 17.09
C GLY A 51 -3.54 8.11 16.27
N ALA A 52 -3.45 8.18 14.94
CA ALA A 52 -4.10 7.28 14.01
C ALA A 52 -3.33 5.97 13.73
N CYS A 53 -2.50 5.46 14.67
CA CYS A 53 -1.75 4.21 14.43
C CYS A 53 -2.65 3.02 14.05
N GLY A 54 -3.92 2.99 14.50
CA GLY A 54 -4.87 1.96 14.05
C GLY A 54 -5.35 2.10 12.60
N ASN A 55 -5.20 3.28 11.97
CA ASN A 55 -5.91 3.65 10.76
C ASN A 55 -5.25 3.12 9.49
N ALA A 56 -3.92 3.10 9.40
CA ALA A 56 -3.21 2.64 8.19
C ALA A 56 -3.39 1.14 7.95
N VAL A 57 -3.16 0.32 8.98
CA VAL A 57 -3.33 -1.15 8.88
C VAL A 57 -4.79 -1.53 8.67
N GLN A 58 -5.73 -0.93 9.39
CA GLN A 58 -7.17 -1.20 9.20
C GLN A 58 -7.62 -0.83 7.78
N HIS A 59 -7.16 0.31 7.25
CA HIS A 59 -7.48 0.73 5.89
C HIS A 59 -6.96 -0.26 4.86
N ILE A 60 -5.73 -0.77 5.03
CA ILE A 60 -5.19 -1.80 4.14
C ILE A 60 -5.96 -3.11 4.25
N MET A 61 -6.29 -3.56 5.45
CA MET A 61 -7.07 -4.80 5.63
C MET A 61 -8.46 -4.68 4.99
N ALA A 62 -9.07 -3.49 4.98
CA ALA A 62 -10.32 -3.23 4.28
C ALA A 62 -10.19 -3.35 2.74
N LEU A 63 -8.99 -3.18 2.18
CA LEU A 63 -8.70 -3.41 0.75
C LEU A 63 -8.55 -4.91 0.41
N GLN A 64 -8.54 -5.77 1.43
CA GLN A 64 -8.41 -7.23 1.32
C GLN A 64 -7.22 -7.68 0.47
N PRO A 65 -5.98 -7.26 0.79
CA PRO A 65 -4.79 -7.72 0.08
C PRO A 65 -4.51 -9.19 0.37
N ASP A 66 -4.01 -9.89 -0.65
CA ASP A 66 -3.41 -11.22 -0.47
C ASP A 66 -1.97 -11.10 0.03
N ALA A 67 -1.26 -10.04 -0.39
CA ALA A 67 0.12 -9.79 -0.03
C ALA A 67 0.45 -8.30 -0.01
N MET A 68 1.51 -7.96 0.71
CA MET A 68 2.03 -6.61 0.79
C MET A 68 3.54 -6.62 0.61
N VAL A 69 4.04 -5.73 -0.25
CA VAL A 69 5.47 -5.61 -0.54
C VAL A 69 5.94 -4.23 -0.08
N VAL A 70 6.84 -4.23 0.91
CA VAL A 70 7.35 -3.01 1.56
C VAL A 70 8.86 -2.92 1.43
N SER A 71 9.40 -1.71 1.39
CA SER A 71 10.84 -1.48 1.61
C SER A 71 11.20 -1.64 3.09
N GLY A 72 10.35 -1.13 3.98
CA GLY A 72 10.53 -1.21 5.42
C GLY A 72 9.22 -1.04 6.17
N ILE A 73 9.02 -1.86 7.21
CA ILE A 73 7.87 -1.85 8.11
C ILE A 73 8.35 -2.04 9.55
N GLY A 74 7.71 -1.35 10.51
CA GLY A 74 8.03 -1.52 11.93
C GLY A 74 7.52 -2.86 12.47
N GLY A 75 8.02 -3.29 13.63
CA GLY A 75 7.56 -4.52 14.30
C GLY A 75 6.13 -4.43 14.88
N SER A 76 5.61 -3.21 15.03
CA SER A 76 4.22 -2.93 15.41
C SER A 76 3.69 -1.79 14.52
N PRO A 77 3.43 -2.09 13.24
CA PRO A 77 3.08 -1.12 12.21
C PRO A 77 1.63 -0.64 12.31
#